data_AF-A0A453LTX5-F1
#
_entry.id   AF-A0A453LTX5-F1
#
_cell.length_a   1.000
_cell.length_b   1.000
_cell.length_c   1.000
_cell.angle_alpha   90.00
_cell.angle_beta   90.00
_cell.angle_gamma   90.00
#
_symmetry.space_group_name_H-M   'P 1'
#
loop_
_entity.id
_entity.type
_entity.pdbx_description
1 polymer ?
#
loop_
_entity_poly.entity_id
_entity_poly.type
_entity_poly.pdbx_seq_one_letter_code
_entity_poly.pdbx_strand_id
1 'polypeptide(L)'
;MGWIRFVEGEKKVYCITNVNAAFPIPVSIEAIKDVVSVAHYILVVEKEAVFQRLANDKFCEKNRCIVITGRGYPDIPTRRFLRYLVEQLHLPAYCLVDSDPYGFDILATYKFGSMQLAYDANVLRVPEIRWLGVFTSDFEEYCLPDCCQLQLSSEGH
;
A
#
# COMPACT_ATOMS: atom_id res chain seq x y z
N MET A 1 0.37 -9.35 1.27
CA MET A 1 -0.51 -10.51 1.01
C MET A 1 -1.12 -10.38 -0.38
N GLY A 2 -1.76 -11.42 -0.91
CA GLY A 2 -2.54 -11.35 -2.16
C GLY A 2 -2.01 -12.23 -3.30
N TRP A 3 -2.53 -11.98 -4.50
CA TRP A 3 -2.33 -12.83 -5.69
C TRP A 3 -0.99 -12.58 -6.38
N ILE A 4 0.11 -12.99 -5.76
CA ILE A 4 1.45 -12.81 -6.32
C ILE A 4 2.36 -13.99 -6.00
N ARG A 5 3.27 -14.31 -6.92
CA ARG A 5 4.44 -15.14 -6.67
C ARG A 5 5.68 -14.50 -7.26
N PHE A 6 6.81 -14.71 -6.62
CA PHE A 6 8.12 -14.27 -7.10
C PHE A 6 9.22 -15.13 -6.46
N VAL A 7 10.43 -15.01 -6.98
CA VAL A 7 11.64 -15.64 -6.43
C VAL A 7 12.51 -14.56 -5.84
N GLU A 8 12.93 -14.70 -4.58
CA GLU A 8 13.87 -13.83 -3.89
C GLU A 8 15.17 -14.60 -3.67
N GLY A 9 16.18 -14.37 -4.52
CA GLY A 9 17.39 -15.17 -4.54
C GLY A 9 17.10 -16.63 -4.91
N GLU A 10 17.25 -17.54 -3.94
CA GLU A 10 16.89 -18.96 -4.09
C GLU A 10 15.52 -19.31 -3.48
N LYS A 11 14.93 -18.37 -2.72
CA LYS A 11 13.67 -18.58 -2.01
C LYS A 11 12.50 -18.28 -2.91
N LYS A 12 11.63 -19.26 -3.11
CA LYS A 12 10.38 -19.07 -3.86
C LYS A 12 9.27 -18.61 -2.92
N VAL A 13 8.71 -17.43 -3.17
CA VAL A 13 7.62 -16.84 -2.38
C VAL A 13 6.32 -17.00 -3.17
N TYR A 14 5.44 -17.85 -2.66
CA TYR A 14 4.14 -18.13 -3.27
C TYR A 14 3.01 -17.58 -2.37
N CYS A 15 2.68 -16.30 -2.52
CA CYS A 15 1.53 -15.73 -1.80
C CYS A 15 0.19 -16.28 -2.34
N ILE A 16 0.17 -16.77 -3.59
CA ILE A 16 -1.02 -17.34 -4.24
C ILE A 16 -1.60 -18.59 -3.53
N THR A 17 -0.80 -19.34 -2.78
CA THR A 17 -1.29 -20.56 -2.09
C THR A 17 -2.05 -20.20 -0.82
N ASN A 18 -1.72 -19.07 -0.20
CA ASN A 18 -2.44 -18.51 0.93
C ASN A 18 -2.54 -16.99 0.75
N VAL A 19 -3.53 -16.57 -0.04
CA VAL A 19 -3.67 -15.17 -0.48
C VAL A 19 -3.90 -14.18 0.66
N ASN A 20 -4.38 -14.65 1.82
CA ASN A 20 -4.61 -13.81 2.99
C ASN A 20 -3.45 -13.86 3.99
N ALA A 21 -2.45 -14.72 3.78
CA ALA A 21 -1.26 -14.73 4.63
C ALA A 21 -0.38 -13.50 4.37
N ALA A 22 0.08 -12.89 5.46
CA ALA A 22 1.06 -11.82 5.43
C ALA A 22 2.45 -12.38 5.16
N PHE A 23 3.20 -11.72 4.28
CA PHE A 23 4.60 -12.02 4.00
C PHE A 23 5.42 -10.73 4.19
N PRO A 24 6.65 -10.83 4.70
CA PRO A 24 7.51 -9.67 4.85
C PRO A 24 7.86 -9.07 3.48
N ILE A 25 8.04 -7.75 3.45
CA ILE A 25 8.50 -7.04 2.26
C ILE A 25 9.98 -7.39 2.01
N PRO A 26 10.34 -7.81 0.78
CA PRO A 26 11.74 -8.02 0.39
C PRO A 26 12.58 -6.75 0.55
N VAL A 27 13.79 -6.89 1.09
CA VAL A 27 14.70 -5.75 1.29
C VAL A 27 15.53 -5.45 0.04
N SER A 28 15.98 -6.50 -0.66
CA SER A 28 16.73 -6.37 -1.91
C SER A 28 15.84 -6.69 -3.10
N ILE A 29 15.44 -5.63 -3.81
CA ILE A 29 14.63 -5.76 -5.03
C ILE A 29 15.43 -6.41 -6.16
N GLU A 30 16.75 -6.24 -6.16
CA GLU A 30 17.66 -6.80 -7.16
C GLU A 30 17.69 -8.34 -7.12
N ALA A 31 17.38 -8.92 -5.96
CA ALA A 31 17.25 -10.36 -5.79
C ALA A 31 15.90 -10.91 -6.28
N ILE A 32 14.92 -10.05 -6.60
CA ILE A 32 13.58 -10.46 -7.01
C ILE A 32 13.55 -10.80 -8.51
N LYS A 33 13.05 -12.00 -8.82
CA LYS A 33 12.89 -12.52 -10.18
C LYS A 33 11.54 -13.24 -10.35
N ASP A 34 11.16 -13.48 -11.60
CA ASP A 34 10.00 -14.28 -11.99
C ASP A 34 8.68 -13.86 -11.30
N VAL A 35 8.44 -12.56 -11.26
CA VAL A 35 7.23 -12.02 -10.65
C VAL A 35 6.03 -12.32 -11.55
N VAL A 36 5.05 -13.01 -10.99
CA VAL A 36 3.81 -13.36 -11.69
C VAL A 36 2.63 -13.08 -10.78
N SER A 37 1.61 -12.42 -11.32
CA SER A 37 0.40 -12.07 -10.60
C SER A 37 -0.83 -12.27 -11.50
N VAL A 38 -1.97 -12.55 -10.86
CA VAL A 38 -3.30 -12.54 -11.48
C VAL A 38 -4.22 -11.52 -10.80
N ALA A 39 -3.63 -10.56 -10.09
CA ALA A 39 -4.34 -9.49 -9.42
C ALA A 39 -4.82 -8.44 -10.42
N HIS A 40 -5.93 -7.79 -10.11
CA HIS A 40 -6.46 -6.68 -10.90
C HIS A 40 -5.87 -5.32 -10.50
N TYR A 41 -5.44 -5.19 -9.23
CA TYR A 41 -4.91 -3.95 -8.68
C TYR A 41 -4.05 -4.22 -7.44
N ILE A 42 -3.29 -3.20 -7.04
CA ILE A 42 -2.50 -3.16 -5.81
C ILE A 42 -3.16 -2.16 -4.86
N LEU A 43 -3.38 -2.57 -3.61
CA LEU A 43 -3.90 -1.73 -2.54
C LEU A 43 -2.82 -1.55 -1.47
N VAL A 44 -2.42 -0.31 -1.25
CA VAL A 44 -1.54 0.12 -0.18
C VAL A 44 -2.39 0.58 0.99
N VAL A 45 -2.12 0.07 2.19
CA VAL A 45 -2.84 0.39 3.41
C VAL A 45 -1.85 0.96 4.41
N GLU A 46 -2.22 2.06 5.06
CA GLU A 46 -1.37 2.72 6.05
C GLU A 46 -1.21 1.87 7.32
N LYS A 47 -2.33 1.50 7.95
CA LYS A 47 -2.37 0.91 9.28
C LYS A 47 -2.34 -0.62 9.25
N GLU A 48 -1.47 -1.19 10.07
CA GLU A 48 -1.38 -2.65 10.23
C GLU A 48 -2.69 -3.28 10.72
N ALA A 49 -3.42 -2.60 11.61
CA ALA A 49 -4.71 -3.09 12.08
C ALA A 49 -5.73 -3.26 10.94
N VAL A 50 -5.75 -2.32 9.98
CA VAL A 50 -6.62 -2.39 8.80
C VAL A 50 -6.16 -3.52 7.87
N PHE A 51 -4.85 -3.67 7.67
CA PHE A 51 -4.27 -4.76 6.91
C PHE A 51 -4.68 -6.14 7.47
N GLN A 52 -4.53 -6.35 8.78
CA GLN A 52 -4.93 -7.58 9.45
C GLN A 52 -6.44 -7.83 9.37
N ARG A 53 -7.25 -6.77 9.47
CA ARG A 53 -8.70 -6.88 9.29
C ARG A 53 -9.07 -7.35 7.88
N LEU A 54 -8.46 -6.78 6.83
CA LEU A 54 -8.67 -7.20 5.44
C LEU A 54 -8.24 -8.65 5.21
N ALA A 55 -7.18 -9.11 5.87
CA ALA A 55 -6.74 -10.50 5.82
C ALA A 55 -7.79 -11.45 6.42
N ASN A 56 -8.32 -11.10 7.60
CA ASN A 56 -9.37 -11.88 8.29
C ASN A 56 -10.67 -11.94 7.48
N ASP A 57 -11.04 -10.84 6.81
CA ASP A 57 -12.25 -10.76 5.98
C ASP A 57 -12.10 -11.43 4.60
N LYS A 58 -10.93 -12.04 4.35
CA LYS A 58 -10.54 -12.69 3.08
C LYS A 58 -10.66 -11.76 1.87
N PHE A 59 -10.29 -10.50 2.05
CA PHE A 59 -10.47 -9.45 1.04
C PHE A 59 -9.73 -9.76 -0.27
N CYS A 60 -8.51 -10.29 -0.18
CA CYS A 60 -7.69 -10.62 -1.35
C CYS A 60 -8.34 -11.71 -2.21
N GLU A 61 -9.01 -12.68 -1.59
CA GLU A 61 -9.70 -13.77 -2.28
C GLU A 61 -10.92 -13.25 -3.06
N LYS A 62 -11.71 -12.37 -2.44
CA LYS A 62 -12.93 -11.79 -3.04
C LYS A 62 -12.63 -10.82 -4.17
N ASN A 63 -11.62 -9.97 -4.02
CA ASN A 63 -11.37 -8.86 -4.96
C ASN A 63 -10.20 -9.10 -5.93
N ARG A 64 -9.49 -10.23 -5.79
CA ARG A 64 -8.31 -10.59 -6.60
C ARG A 64 -7.29 -9.46 -6.65
N CYS A 65 -6.77 -9.06 -5.49
CA CYS A 65 -5.82 -7.95 -5.38
C CYS A 65 -4.52 -8.35 -4.66
N ILE A 66 -3.54 -7.46 -4.72
CA ILE A 66 -2.36 -7.47 -3.86
C ILE A 66 -2.56 -6.41 -2.79
N VAL A 67 -2.30 -6.74 -1.52
CA VAL A 67 -2.36 -5.76 -0.43
C VAL A 67 -1.00 -5.63 0.23
N ILE A 68 -0.53 -4.39 0.36
CA ILE A 68 0.75 -3.99 0.94
C ILE A 68 0.47 -3.04 2.11
N THR A 69 1.26 -3.16 3.18
CA THR A 69 1.16 -2.30 4.37
C THR A 69 2.51 -1.63 4.63
N GLY A 70 2.47 -0.32 4.87
CA GLY A 70 3.65 0.45 5.30
C GLY A 70 3.87 0.44 6.82
N ARG A 71 2.86 -0.01 7.60
CA ARG A 71 2.84 0.07 9.07
C ARG A 71 3.03 1.51 9.58
N GLY A 72 2.36 2.46 8.94
CA GLY A 72 2.54 3.90 9.12
C GLY A 72 3.31 4.52 7.97
N TYR A 73 4.34 5.33 8.29
CA TYR A 73 5.17 6.00 7.29
C TYR A 73 5.93 5.00 6.41
N PRO A 74 5.94 5.19 5.09
CA PRO A 74 6.46 4.20 4.16
C PRO A 74 8.00 4.15 4.17
N ASP A 75 8.55 2.98 4.50
CA ASP A 75 9.98 2.71 4.45
C ASP A 75 10.50 2.49 3.02
N ILE A 76 11.82 2.64 2.84
CA ILE A 76 12.47 2.52 1.52
C ILE A 76 12.18 1.17 0.85
N PRO A 77 12.29 0.01 1.54
CA PRO A 77 11.96 -1.29 0.94
C PRO A 77 10.53 -1.37 0.42
N THR A 78 9.54 -0.91 1.20
CA THR A 78 8.12 -0.93 0.77
C THR A 78 7.90 -0.07 -0.47
N ARG A 79 8.52 1.11 -0.51
CA ARG A 79 8.43 2.02 -1.68
C ARG A 79 9.07 1.42 -2.92
N ARG A 80 10.28 0.85 -2.80
CA ARG A 80 10.97 0.16 -3.91
C ARG A 80 10.17 -1.04 -4.40
N PHE A 81 9.63 -1.84 -3.48
CA PHE A 81 8.84 -3.01 -3.82
C PHE A 81 7.55 -2.62 -4.55
N LEU A 82 6.81 -1.62 -4.04
CA LEU A 82 5.62 -1.12 -4.71
C LEU A 82 5.92 -0.60 -6.13
N ARG A 83 6.98 0.22 -6.27
CA ARG A 83 7.40 0.74 -7.58
C ARG A 83 7.71 -0.40 -8.55
N TYR A 84 8.51 -1.36 -8.10
CA TYR A 84 8.87 -2.53 -8.88
C TYR A 84 7.63 -3.34 -9.32
N LEU A 85 6.68 -3.58 -8.42
CA LEU A 85 5.44 -4.30 -8.78
C LEU A 85 4.61 -3.56 -9.82
N VAL A 86 4.48 -2.23 -9.70
CA VAL A 86 3.73 -1.42 -10.67
C VAL A 86 4.42 -1.46 -12.04
N GLU A 87 5.74 -1.37 -12.09
CA GLU A 87 6.50 -1.45 -13.35
C GLU A 87 6.45 -2.84 -13.99
N GLN A 88 6.53 -3.91 -13.21
CA GLN A 88 6.52 -5.27 -13.75
C GLN A 88 5.13 -5.74 -14.15
N LEU A 89 4.13 -5.47 -13.30
CA LEU A 89 2.77 -5.99 -13.47
C LEU A 89 1.85 -5.04 -14.23
N HIS A 90 2.21 -3.75 -14.36
CA HIS A 90 1.40 -2.71 -14.98
C HIS A 90 -0.01 -2.60 -14.37
N LEU A 91 -0.13 -2.90 -13.07
CA LEU A 91 -1.40 -2.84 -12.35
C LEU A 91 -1.63 -1.44 -11.76
N PRO A 92 -2.90 -0.98 -11.69
CA PRO A 92 -3.23 0.24 -10.98
C PRO A 92 -2.94 0.09 -9.48
N ALA A 93 -2.34 1.12 -8.90
CA ALA A 93 -2.05 1.19 -7.47
C ALA A 93 -2.97 2.20 -6.77
N TYR A 94 -3.59 1.75 -5.68
CA TYR A 94 -4.47 2.54 -4.84
C TYR A 94 -3.88 2.65 -3.44
N CYS A 95 -4.08 3.79 -2.79
CA CYS A 95 -3.65 4.04 -1.42
C CYS A 95 -4.86 4.34 -0.54
N LEU A 96 -4.96 3.67 0.61
CA LEU A 96 -5.97 3.88 1.63
C LEU A 96 -5.28 4.43 2.89
N VAL A 97 -5.56 5.69 3.18
CA VAL A 97 -5.00 6.49 4.30
C VAL A 97 -6.12 7.24 5.00
N ASP A 98 -5.87 7.68 6.23
CA ASP A 98 -6.82 8.51 6.96
C ASP A 98 -6.95 9.91 6.34
N SER A 99 -8.10 10.57 6.56
CA SER A 99 -8.38 11.95 6.10
C SER A 99 -7.70 13.03 6.95
N ASP A 100 -6.42 12.86 7.28
CA ASP A 100 -5.67 13.81 8.10
C ASP A 100 -4.35 14.23 7.42
N PRO A 101 -3.70 15.32 7.87
CA PRO A 101 -2.45 15.79 7.26
C PRO A 101 -1.34 14.72 7.17
N TYR A 102 -1.28 13.78 8.13
CA TYR A 102 -0.29 12.69 8.11
C TYR A 102 -0.61 11.66 7.02
N GLY A 103 -1.89 11.29 6.85
CA GLY A 103 -2.34 10.41 5.77
C GLY A 103 -2.03 11.01 4.40
N PHE A 104 -2.25 12.32 4.23
CA PHE A 104 -1.87 13.04 3.02
C PHE A 104 -0.35 13.05 2.79
N ASP A 105 0.46 13.24 3.82
CA ASP A 105 1.92 13.21 3.70
C ASP A 105 2.45 11.81 3.33
N ILE A 106 1.82 10.75 3.85
CA ILE A 106 2.11 9.37 3.46
C ILE A 106 1.79 9.15 1.98
N LEU A 107 0.60 9.57 1.52
CA LEU A 107 0.22 9.51 0.10
C LEU A 107 1.20 10.31 -0.77
N ALA A 108 1.55 11.52 -0.36
CA ALA A 108 2.49 12.38 -1.06
C ALA A 108 3.88 11.75 -1.15
N THR A 109 4.33 11.08 -0.09
CA THR A 109 5.60 10.36 -0.07
C THR A 109 5.64 9.21 -1.09
N TYR A 110 4.55 8.45 -1.22
CA TYR A 110 4.45 7.43 -2.27
C TYR A 110 4.41 8.03 -3.67
N LYS A 111 3.68 9.14 -3.87
CA LYS A 111 3.41 9.72 -5.18
C LYS A 111 4.55 10.58 -5.73
N PHE A 112 5.10 11.45 -4.89
CA PHE A 112 6.08 12.48 -5.26
C PHE A 112 7.48 12.17 -4.73
N GLY A 113 7.57 11.37 -3.68
CA GLY A 113 8.81 11.10 -2.97
C GLY A 113 8.95 11.94 -1.71
N SER A 114 10.02 11.69 -0.94
CA SER A 114 10.34 12.47 0.27
C SER A 114 11.49 13.44 -0.03
N MET A 115 11.46 14.64 0.56
CA MET A 115 12.52 15.65 0.34
C MET A 115 13.91 15.12 0.73
N GLN A 116 13.99 14.32 1.80
CA GLN A 116 15.24 13.72 2.28
C GLN A 116 15.87 12.74 1.27
N LEU A 117 15.07 12.15 0.38
CA LEU A 117 15.50 11.19 -0.64
C LEU A 117 15.21 11.71 -2.05
N ALA A 118 15.34 13.02 -2.25
CA ALA A 118 15.04 13.66 -3.54
C ALA A 118 15.87 13.08 -4.70
N TYR A 119 17.12 12.65 -4.45
CA TYR A 119 17.97 12.02 -5.46
C TYR A 119 17.43 10.65 -5.91
N ASP A 120 16.88 9.87 -4.97
CA ASP A 120 16.30 8.55 -5.23
C ASP A 120 14.82 8.63 -5.60
N ALA A 121 14.23 9.83 -5.67
CA ALA A 121 12.80 10.01 -5.93
C ALA A 121 12.37 9.31 -7.23
N ASN A 122 13.23 9.31 -8.27
CA ASN A 122 12.94 8.64 -9.54
C ASN A 122 12.76 7.12 -9.41
N VAL A 123 13.39 6.48 -8.42
CA VAL A 123 13.35 5.03 -8.21
C VAL A 123 12.34 4.65 -7.12
N LEU A 124 11.91 5.61 -6.29
CA LEU A 124 11.04 5.36 -5.13
C LEU A 124 9.59 5.80 -5.31
N ARG A 125 9.30 6.63 -6.32
CA ARG A 125 7.97 7.24 -6.49
C ARG A 125 7.06 6.45 -7.41
N VAL A 126 5.78 6.42 -7.10
CA VAL A 126 4.72 5.81 -7.92
C VAL A 126 3.73 6.90 -8.29
N PRO A 127 3.96 7.66 -9.37
CA PRO A 127 3.16 8.84 -9.69
C PRO A 127 1.70 8.49 -10.08
N GLU A 128 1.50 7.28 -10.58
CA GLU A 128 0.21 6.68 -10.96
C GLU A 128 -0.67 6.35 -9.74
N ILE A 129 -0.12 6.37 -8.51
CA ILE A 129 -0.88 6.00 -7.32
C ILE A 129 -2.06 6.95 -7.10
N ARG A 130 -3.22 6.36 -6.82
CA ARG A 130 -4.48 7.08 -6.59
C ARG A 130 -4.92 6.91 -5.15
N TRP A 131 -5.40 8.00 -4.57
CA TRP A 131 -6.05 7.95 -3.27
C TRP A 131 -7.43 7.31 -3.44
N LEU A 132 -7.72 6.28 -2.65
CA LEU A 132 -8.99 5.55 -2.69
C LEU A 132 -10.02 6.11 -1.69
N GLY A 133 -9.56 6.82 -0.65
CA GLY A 133 -10.35 7.30 0.48
C GLY A 133 -9.52 7.21 1.77
N VAL A 134 -9.97 7.68 2.93
CA VAL A 134 -11.28 8.24 3.29
C VAL A 134 -11.39 9.70 2.82
N PHE A 135 -12.39 10.05 2.02
CA PHE A 135 -12.60 11.44 1.62
C PHE A 135 -13.47 12.19 2.64
N THR A 136 -13.35 13.52 2.70
CA THR A 136 -14.25 14.34 3.53
C THR A 136 -15.71 14.20 3.11
N SER A 137 -15.98 13.93 1.83
CA SER A 137 -17.31 13.61 1.30
C SER A 137 -17.85 12.26 1.78
N ASP A 138 -16.97 11.29 2.07
CA ASP A 138 -17.37 9.94 2.50
C ASP A 138 -18.06 9.97 3.87
N PHE A 139 -17.77 10.99 4.70
CA PHE A 139 -18.45 11.17 5.98
C PHE A 139 -19.96 11.37 5.83
N GLU A 140 -20.35 12.20 4.85
CA GLU A 140 -21.76 12.47 4.54
C GLU A 140 -22.40 11.27 3.84
N GLU A 141 -21.69 10.64 2.90
CA GLU A 141 -22.21 9.54 2.07
C GLU A 141 -22.42 8.23 2.87
N TYR A 142 -21.50 7.90 3.77
CA TYR A 142 -21.55 6.65 4.55
C TYR A 142 -22.10 6.83 5.97
N CYS A 143 -22.57 8.04 6.32
CA CYS A 143 -23.16 8.35 7.64
C CYS A 143 -22.27 7.87 8.80
N LEU A 144 -20.98 8.23 8.75
CA LEU A 144 -20.02 7.80 9.76
C LEU A 144 -20.40 8.38 11.14
N PRO A 145 -20.32 7.61 12.24
CA PRO A 145 -20.66 8.11 13.56
C PRO A 145 -19.76 9.27 14.00
N ASP A 146 -20.34 10.29 14.63
CA ASP A 146 -19.59 11.46 15.15
C ASP A 146 -18.49 11.05 16.15
N CYS A 147 -18.66 9.92 16.85
CA CYS A 147 -17.63 9.42 17.77
C CYS A 147 -16.36 8.91 17.07
N CYS A 148 -16.38 8.74 15.75
CA CYS A 148 -15.22 8.40 14.94
C CYS A 148 -14.47 9.66 14.44
N GLN A 149 -15.01 10.86 14.66
CA GLN A 149 -14.38 12.12 14.26
C GLN A 149 -13.52 12.68 15.40
N LEU A 150 -12.30 13.09 15.06
CA LEU A 150 -11.44 13.86 15.95
C LEU A 150 -11.36 15.28 15.42
N GLN A 151 -11.56 16.26 16.30
CA GLN A 151 -11.37 17.67 15.96
C GLN A 151 -9.89 17.90 15.66
N LEU A 152 -9.60 18.57 14.54
CA LEU A 152 -8.26 19.06 14.24
C LEU A 152 -7.83 20.03 15.35
N SER A 153 -6.75 19.71 16.05
CA SER A 153 -6.13 20.64 17.00
C SER A 153 -5.44 21.77 16.25
N SER A 154 -5.39 22.95 16.86
CA SER A 154 -4.80 24.18 16.30
C SER A 154 -3.30 24.09 15.97
N GLU A 155 -2.64 22.98 16.29
CA GLU A 155 -1.21 22.73 16.03
C GLU A 155 -0.97 21.86 14.76
N GLY A 156 -2.01 21.46 14.04
CA GLY A 156 -1.92 20.69 12.79
C GLY A 156 -1.60 21.53 11.55
N HIS A 157 -0.55 22.34 11.61
CA HIS A 157 0.06 23.01 10.44
C HIS A 157 1.33 22.31 9.99
#